data_AF-A0A954PX78-F1
#
_entry.id   AF-A0A954PX78-F1
#
_cell.length_a   1.000
_cell.length_b   1.000
_cell.length_c   1.000
_cell.angle_alpha   90.00
_cell.angle_beta   90.00
_cell.angle_gamma   90.00
#
_symmetry.space_group_name_H-M   'P 1'
#
loop_
_entity.id
_entity.type
_entity.pdbx_description
1 polymer ?
#
loop_
_entity_poly.entity_id
_entity_poly.type
_entity_poly.pdbx_seq_one_letter_code
_entity_poly.pdbx_strand_id
1 'polypeptide(L)' 'MRSAYSATVVLRLIIAGQVLALAQVGPDFITLRESVEIAPSTSGRLEVIVDDRVATSKEIFMPHGTADGLKRVLYL' A
#
# COMPACT_ATOMS: atom_id res chain seq x y z
N MET A 1 -24.52 23.09 -13.52
CA MET A 1 -23.11 22.87 -13.14
C MET A 1 -23.01 21.57 -12.36
N ARG A 2 -22.38 20.53 -12.89
CA ARG A 2 -22.00 19.36 -12.08
C ARG A 2 -20.82 19.79 -11.23
N SER A 3 -20.98 19.81 -9.91
CA SER A 3 -19.89 20.13 -8.99
C SER A 3 -18.80 19.07 -9.17
N ALA A 4 -17.59 19.49 -9.54
CA ALA A 4 -16.44 18.61 -9.72
C ALA A 4 -15.89 18.21 -8.35
N TYR A 5 -16.59 17.32 -7.65
CA TYR A 5 -16.06 16.69 -6.45
C TYR A 5 -15.06 15.60 -6.88
N SER A 6 -13.81 16.00 -7.16
CA SER A 6 -12.69 15.07 -7.25
C SER A 6 -12.02 15.00 -5.90
N ALA A 7 -11.91 13.81 -5.32
CA ALA A 7 -11.10 13.57 -4.13
C ALA A 7 -9.71 13.08 -4.55
N THR A 8 -8.67 13.53 -3.85
CA THR A 8 -7.32 12.99 -4.04
C THR A 8 -7.17 11.74 -3.21
N VAL A 9 -6.91 10.60 -3.87
CA VAL A 9 -6.71 9.32 -3.19
C VAL A 9 -5.23 8.93 -3.28
N VAL A 10 -4.61 8.73 -2.12
CA VAL A 10 -3.23 8.26 -2.00
C VAL A 10 -3.21 6.95 -1.21
N LEU A 11 -2.41 6.00 -1.69
CA LEU A 11 -2.23 4.70 -1.06
C LEU A 11 -0.79 4.58 -0.58
N ARG A 12 -0.59 4.22 0.69
CA ARG A 12 0.74 3.98 1.26
C ARG A 12 0.79 2.70 2.07
N LEU A 13 1.92 2.02 2.00
CA LEU A 13 2.24 0.89 2.85
C LEU A 13 3.32 1.32 3.84
N ILE A 14 3.10 1.09 5.13
CA ILE A 14 4.04 1.42 6.20
C ILE A 14 4.60 0.12 6.76
N ILE A 15 5.91 -0.05 6.72
CA ILE A 15 6.62 -1.23 7.25
C ILE A 15 7.78 -0.73 8.09
N ALA A 16 7.84 -1.13 9.36
CA ALA A 16 8.89 -0.72 10.30
C ALA A 16 9.18 0.80 10.30
N GLY A 17 8.15 1.63 10.10
CA GLY A 17 8.26 3.09 10.01
C GLY A 17 8.62 3.65 8.63
N GLN A 18 9.01 2.81 7.67
CA GLN A 18 9.24 3.22 6.29
C GLN A 18 7.92 3.32 5.52
N VAL A 19 7.76 4.40 4.75
CA VAL A 19 6.58 4.63 3.91
C VAL A 19 6.90 4.26 2.46
N LEU A 20 6.14 3.32 1.92
CA LEU A 20 6.25 2.86 0.53
C LEU A 20 5.05 3.37 -0.27
N ALA A 21 5.34 3.98 -1.43
CA ALA A 21 4.32 4.44 -2.35
C ALA A 21 3.76 3.29 -3.18
N LEU A 22 2.43 3.27 -3.34
CA LEU A 22 1.73 2.19 -4.05
C LEU A 22 1.24 2.66 -5.42
N ALA A 23 1.32 1.76 -6.40
CA ALA A 23 0.73 1.92 -7.72
C ALA A 23 -0.71 1.41 -7.74
N GLN A 24 -0.97 0.28 -7.06
CA GLN A 24 -2.28 -0.36 -7.01
C GLN A 24 -2.43 -1.19 -5.74
N VAL A 25 -3.67 -1.33 -5.28
CA VAL A 25 -4.09 -2.29 -4.26
C VAL A 25 -5.22 -3.11 -4.84
N GLY A 26 -5.10 -4.43 -4.79
CA GLY A 26 -6.18 -5.39 -5.02
C GLY A 26 -6.66 -6.00 -3.70
N PRO A 27 -7.63 -6.92 -3.72
CA PRO A 27 -8.18 -7.50 -2.48
C PRO A 27 -7.13 -8.18 -1.58
N ASP A 28 -6.14 -8.79 -2.22
CA ASP A 28 -5.19 -9.78 -1.68
C ASP A 28 -3.76 -9.52 -2.19
N PHE A 29 -3.53 -8.38 -2.86
CA PHE A 29 -2.20 -7.97 -3.30
C PHE A 29 -2.00 -6.46 -3.33
N ILE A 30 -0.74 -6.04 -3.21
CA ILE A 30 -0.29 -4.66 -3.40
C ILE A 30 0.70 -4.63 -4.55
N THR A 31 0.64 -3.58 -5.36
CA THR A 31 1.70 -3.25 -6.33
C THR A 31 2.41 -1.98 -5.88
N LEU A 32 3.70 -2.09 -5.58
CA LEU A 32 4.58 -0.99 -5.22
C LEU A 32 4.92 -0.14 -6.46
N ARG A 33 5.15 1.16 -6.29
CA ARG A 33 5.62 2.02 -7.39
C ARG A 33 7.07 1.69 -7.77
N GLU A 34 7.88 1.46 -6.77
CA GLU A 34 9.30 1.12 -6.88
C GLU A 34 9.51 -0.30 -6.38
N SER A 35 10.53 -0.98 -6.91
CA SER A 35 10.88 -2.30 -6.39
C SER A 35 11.58 -2.12 -5.05
N VAL A 36 11.11 -2.86 -4.05
CA VAL A 36 11.64 -2.86 -2.70
C VAL A 36 11.61 -4.29 -2.22
N GLU A 37 12.73 -4.72 -1.64
CA GLU A 37 12.79 -6.01 -0.96
C GLU A 37 12.04 -5.91 0.37
N ILE A 38 11.09 -6.81 0.58
CA ILE A 38 10.36 -6.96 1.84
C ILE A 38 10.61 -8.39 2.29
N ALA A 39 11.12 -8.56 3.50
CA ALA A 39 11.36 -9.89 4.05
C ALA A 39 10.05 -10.70 4.14
N PRO A 40 10.09 -12.03 3.97
CA PRO A 40 8.96 -12.90 4.30
C PRO A 40 8.48 -12.70 5.75
N SER A 41 7.21 -13.02 6.01
CA SER A 41 6.57 -12.86 7.32
C SER A 41 6.63 -11.43 7.89
N THR A 42 6.60 -10.42 7.02
CA THR A 42 6.58 -9.02 7.45
C THR A 42 5.15 -8.55 7.66
N SER A 43 4.91 -7.86 8.78
CA SER A 43 3.66 -7.12 9.01
C SER A 43 3.82 -5.67 8.60
N GLY A 44 2.75 -5.08 8.07
CA GLY A 44 2.71 -3.68 7.69
C GLY A 44 1.34 -3.08 7.90
N ARG A 45 1.24 -1.77 7.65
CA ARG A 45 -0.01 -1.03 7.70
C ARG A 45 -0.29 -0.41 6.34
N LEU A 46 -1.39 -0.83 5.73
CA LEU A 46 -1.90 -0.24 4.50
C LEU A 46 -2.85 0.90 4.85
N GLU A 47 -2.56 2.09 4.35
CA GLU A 47 -3.40 3.27 4.58
C GLU A 47 -3.95 3.80 3.25
N VAL A 48 -5.23 4.13 3.26
CA VAL A 48 -5.91 4.88 2.19
C VAL A 48 -6.13 6.29 2.73
N ILE A 49 -5.60 7.26 2.01
CA ILE A 49 -5.67 8.68 2.34
C ILE A 49 -6.58 9.35 1.32
N VAL A 50 -7.57 10.09 1.80
CA VAL A 50 -8.49 10.89 0.99
C VAL A 50 -8.39 12.32 1.46
N ASP A 51 -8.03 13.23 0.55
CA ASP A 51 -7.86 14.67 0.82
C ASP A 51 -7.00 14.93 2.09
N ASP A 52 -5.80 14.33 2.09
CA ASP A 52 -4.78 14.43 3.16
C ASP A 52 -5.17 13.85 4.53
N ARG A 53 -6.29 13.10 4.61
CA ARG A 53 -6.73 12.41 5.83
C ARG A 53 -6.73 10.91 5.63
N VAL A 54 -6.23 10.18 6.64
CA VAL A 54 -6.33 8.71 6.64
C VAL A 54 -7.81 8.32 6.76
N ALA A 55 -8.36 7.83 5.66
CA ALA A 55 -9.74 7.37 5.57
C ALA A 55 -9.89 5.93 6.10
N THR A 56 -8.90 5.08 5.82
CA THR A 56 -8.80 3.75 6.42
C THR A 56 -7.34 3.33 6.63
N SER A 57 -7.14 2.47 7.61
CA SER A 57 -5.86 1.89 7.98
C SER A 57 -6.07 0.42 8.33
N LYS A 58 -5.45 -0.49 7.58
CA LYS A 58 -5.53 -1.94 7.78
C LYS A 58 -4.15 -2.51 8.07
N GLU A 59 -4.04 -3.30 9.14
CA GLU A 59 -2.87 -4.15 9.35
C GLU A 59 -2.91 -5.32 8.36
N ILE A 60 -1.78 -5.58 7.71
CA ILE A 60 -1.64 -6.66 6.73
C ILE A 60 -0.44 -7.52 7.09
N PHE A 61 -0.54 -8.81 6.79
CA PHE A 61 0.57 -9.75 6.91
C PHE A 61 1.02 -10.20 5.51
N MET A 62 2.31 -10.09 5.24
CA MET A 62 2.94 -10.45 3.97
C MET A 62 3.79 -11.70 4.16
N PRO A 63 3.20 -12.91 4.08
CA PRO A 63 3.91 -14.16 4.38
C PRO A 63 5.12 -14.39 3.48
N HIS A 64 5.06 -13.92 2.24
CA HIS A 64 6.09 -14.16 1.23
C HIS A 64 7.01 -12.96 0.98
N GLY A 65 6.66 -11.78 1.50
CA GLY A 65 7.41 -10.55 1.22
C GLY A 65 7.44 -10.20 -0.28
N THR A 66 8.54 -9.60 -0.73
CA THR A 66 8.85 -9.32 -2.15
C THR A 66 10.36 -9.35 -2.35
N ALA A 67 10.80 -9.92 -3.47
CA ALA A 67 12.20 -9.97 -3.87
C ALA A 67 12.59 -8.79 -4.76
N ASP A 68 13.88 -8.53 -4.91
CA ASP A 68 14.40 -7.49 -5.80
C ASP A 68 13.91 -7.65 -7.25
N GLY A 69 13.60 -6.54 -7.90
CA GLY A 69 12.96 -6.46 -9.22
C GLY A 69 11.46 -6.76 -9.24
N LEU A 70 10.88 -7.34 -8.17
CA LEU A 70 9.44 -7.52 -8.06
C LEU A 70 8.79 -6.28 -7.44
N LYS A 71 7.56 -6.00 -7.88
CA LYS A 71 6.72 -4.91 -7.37
C LYS A 71 5.42 -5.40 -6.76
N ARG A 72 5.10 -6.68 -6.89
CA ARG A 72 3.84 -7.26 -6.42
C ARG A 72 4.06 -8.00 -5.12
N VAL A 73 3.23 -7.70 -4.13
CA VAL A 73 3.26 -8.28 -2.78
C VAL A 73 1.91 -8.91 -2.51
N LEU A 74 1.87 -10.16 -2.04
CA LEU A 74 0.63 -10.80 -1.59
C LEU A 74 0.46 -10.56 -0.09
N TYR A 75 -0.78 -10.34 0.35
CA TYR A 75 -1.08 -10.12 1.76
C TYR A 75 -2.41 -10.75 2.17
N LEU A 76 -2.58 -10.91 3.49
CA LEU A 76 -3.81 -11.34 4.17
C LEU A 76 -4.37 -10.19 5.01
#